data_AF-A0A655ERS6-F1
#
_entry.id   AF-A0A655ERS6-F1
#
_cell.length_a   1.000
_cell.length_b   1.000
_cell.length_c   1.000
_cell.angle_alpha   90.00
_cell.angle_beta   90.00
_cell.angle_gamma   90.00
#
_symmetry.space_group_name_H-M   'P 1'
#
loop_
_entity.id
_entity.type
_entity.pdbx_description
1 polymer ?
#
loop_
_entity_poly.entity_id
_entity_poly.type
_entity_poly.pdbx_seq_one_letter_code
_entity_poly.pdbx_strand_id
1 'polypeptide(L)' 'MRPLDGHPVARVDRKTDRAADSLPVAGVLGELDIPPVTVAEGLAGELASMASWLGLGGIAVSTRGDLAGELCAATKRTNG' A
#
# COMPACT_ATOMS: atom_id res chain seq x y z
N MET A 1 7.11 -14.87 4.86
CA MET A 1 6.26 -14.45 3.73
C MET A 1 7.17 -14.20 2.53
N ARG A 2 7.00 -14.92 1.42
CA ARG A 2 7.84 -14.74 0.23
C ARG A 2 7.35 -13.49 -0.53
N PRO A 3 8.22 -12.56 -0.97
CA PRO A 3 7.82 -11.47 -1.84
C PRO A 3 7.20 -12.03 -3.12
N LEU A 4 6.15 -11.39 -3.64
CA LEU A 4 5.50 -11.79 -4.88
C LEU A 4 6.54 -11.70 -6.01
N ASP A 5 6.71 -12.77 -6.77
CA ASP A 5 7.89 -13.01 -7.64
C ASP A 5 7.92 -12.11 -8.90
N GLY A 6 7.94 -10.78 -8.72
CA GLY A 6 8.12 -9.79 -9.78
C GLY A 6 6.90 -9.55 -10.70
N HIS A 7 5.76 -10.17 -10.42
CA HIS A 7 4.52 -9.93 -11.16
C HIS A 7 3.75 -8.75 -10.55
N PRO A 8 3.24 -7.79 -11.34
CA PRO A 8 2.43 -6.71 -10.81
C PRO A 8 1.10 -7.28 -10.32
N VAL A 9 0.92 -7.31 -9.00
CA VAL A 9 -0.27 -7.86 -8.32
C VAL A 9 -1.26 -6.79 -7.85
N ALA A 10 -0.89 -5.52 -7.97
CA ALA A 10 -1.70 -4.39 -7.60
C ALA A 10 -1.30 -3.13 -8.38
N ARG A 11 -2.28 -2.26 -8.61
CA ARG A 11 -2.07 -0.91 -9.15
C ARG A 11 -2.34 0.13 -8.07
N VAL A 12 -1.45 1.12 -7.98
CA VAL A 12 -1.54 2.23 -7.01
C VAL A 12 -1.44 3.57 -7.75
N ASP A 13 -2.49 4.37 -7.68
CA ASP A 13 -2.47 5.75 -8.13
C ASP A 13 -1.90 6.66 -7.04
N ARG A 14 -0.79 7.35 -7.34
CA ARG A 14 -0.04 8.17 -6.39
C ARG A 14 0.04 9.63 -6.86
N LYS A 15 -0.34 10.56 -5.98
CA LYS A 15 -0.06 11.99 -6.17
C LYS A 15 0.61 12.54 -4.92
N THR A 16 1.90 12.87 -5.00
CA THR A 16 2.63 13.39 -3.83
C THR A 16 2.15 14.79 -3.43
N ASP A 17 1.58 14.90 -2.24
CA ASP A 17 1.39 16.14 -1.50
C ASP A 17 2.36 16.14 -0.31
N ARG A 18 3.39 16.99 -0.35
CA ARG A 18 4.38 17.05 0.75
C ARG A 18 3.84 17.73 2.00
N ALA A 19 2.74 18.48 1.91
CA ALA A 19 2.15 19.13 3.08
C ALA A 19 1.45 18.12 4.01
N ALA A 20 1.01 16.99 3.47
CA ALA A 20 0.25 15.97 4.20
C ALA A 20 1.13 14.97 4.99
N ASP A 21 2.46 15.09 4.90
CA ASP A 21 3.46 14.20 5.54
C ASP A 21 3.15 12.69 5.38
N SER A 22 2.52 12.33 4.26
CA SER A 22 2.08 10.97 4.01
C SER A 22 2.08 10.66 2.53
N LEU A 23 2.24 9.38 2.21
CA LEU A 23 2.17 8.84 0.87
C LEU A 23 0.71 8.49 0.55
N PRO A 24 0.02 9.24 -0.32
CA PRO A 24 -1.39 8.95 -0.61
C PRO A 24 -1.53 7.82 -1.63
N VAL A 25 -2.46 6.92 -1.34
CA VAL A 25 -2.92 5.81 -2.18
C VAL A 25 -4.36 6.08 -2.58
N ALA A 26 -4.55 6.63 -3.78
CA ALA A 26 -5.85 7.11 -4.27
C ALA A 26 -6.80 5.98 -4.73
N GLY A 27 -6.25 4.79 -4.93
CA GLY A 27 -6.99 3.56 -5.18
C GLY A 27 -6.03 2.38 -5.20
N VAL A 28 -6.51 1.22 -4.78
CA VAL A 28 -5.75 -0.02 -4.84
C VAL A 28 -6.65 -1.16 -5.31
N LEU A 29 -6.29 -1.74 -6.45
CA LEU A 29 -6.98 -2.88 -7.05
C LEU A 29 -6.03 -4.07 -7.10
N GLY A 30 -6.51 -5.22 -6.63
CA GLY A 30 -5.80 -6.48 -6.72
C GLY A 30 -5.99 -7.14 -8.08
N GLU A 31 -5.03 -7.98 -8.45
CA GLU A 31 -5.23 -8.95 -9.52
C GLU A 31 -6.06 -10.14 -9.03
N LEU A 32 -6.85 -10.73 -9.93
CA LEU A 32 -7.68 -11.90 -9.64
C LEU A 32 -6.80 -13.09 -9.21
N ASP A 33 -7.32 -13.95 -8.35
CA ASP A 33 -6.70 -15.21 -7.89
C ASP A 33 -5.60 -15.11 -6.81
N ILE A 34 -5.31 -13.91 -6.28
CA ILE A 34 -4.43 -13.77 -5.10
C ILE A 34 -5.24 -13.32 -3.89
N PRO A 35 -5.11 -13.97 -2.71
CA PRO A 35 -5.80 -13.54 -1.51
C PRO A 35 -5.53 -12.06 -1.18
N PRO A 36 -6.58 -11.22 -1.03
CA PRO A 36 -6.45 -9.79 -0.77
C PRO A 36 -5.51 -9.43 0.39
N VAL A 37 -5.56 -10.20 1.47
CA VAL A 37 -4.71 -10.00 2.65
C VAL A 37 -3.22 -10.20 2.32
N THR A 38 -2.88 -11.21 1.51
CA THR A 38 -1.49 -11.49 1.11
C THR A 38 -0.95 -10.38 0.22
N VAL A 39 -1.77 -9.86 -0.71
CA VAL A 39 -1.39 -8.72 -1.55
C VAL A 39 -1.21 -7.47 -0.70
N ALA A 40 -2.14 -7.20 0.22
CA ALA A 40 -2.13 -6.03 1.08
C ALA A 40 -0.91 -5.99 2.01
N GLU A 41 -0.53 -7.12 2.61
CA GLU A 41 0.66 -7.21 3.49
C GLU A 41 1.96 -6.94 2.71
N GLY A 42 2.12 -7.55 1.53
CA GLY A 42 3.29 -7.32 0.69
C GLY A 42 3.38 -5.87 0.22
N LEU A 43 2.25 -5.34 -0.25
CA LEU A 43 2.16 -3.96 -0.73
C LEU A 43 2.40 -2.93 0.40
N ALA A 44 1.92 -3.19 1.62
CA ALA A 44 2.15 -2.31 2.77
C ALA A 44 3.65 -2.17 3.08
N GLY A 45 4.43 -3.25 3.00
CA GLY A 45 5.88 -3.22 3.21
C GLY A 45 6.62 -2.38 2.16
N GLU A 46 6.25 -2.55 0.88
CA GLU A 46 6.82 -1.76 -0.21
C GLU A 46 6.48 -0.28 -0.06
N LEU A 47 5.21 0.05 0.24
CA LEU A 47 4.78 1.44 0.44
C LEU A 47 5.43 2.10 1.65
N ALA A 48 5.65 1.35 2.75
CA ALA A 48 6.35 1.85 3.93
C ALA A 48 7.82 2.16 3.60
N SER A 49 8.47 1.28 2.84
CA SER A 49 9.85 1.48 2.36
C SER A 49 9.95 2.74 1.48
N MET A 50 8.97 2.94 0.58
CA MET A 50 8.88 4.15 -0.24
C MET A 50 8.62 5.41 0.61
N ALA A 51 7.70 5.37 1.58
CA ALA A 51 7.41 6.50 2.47
C ALA A 51 8.66 6.92 3.26
N SER A 52 9.40 5.95 3.79
CA SER A 52 10.68 6.16 4.49
C SER A 52 11.73 6.82 3.59
N TRP A 53 11.93 6.29 2.37
CA TRP A 53 12.88 6.88 1.42
C TRP A 53 12.54 8.33 1.03
N LEU A 54 11.26 8.69 1.06
CA LEU A 54 10.77 10.04 0.76
C LEU A 54 10.75 10.98 1.98
N GLY A 55 11.06 10.46 3.17
CA GLY A 55 10.99 11.21 4.43
C GLY A 55 9.56 11.59 4.84
N LEU A 56 8.58 10.73 4.57
CA LEU A 56 7.17 10.92 4.94
C LEU A 56 6.85 10.14 6.23
N GLY A 57 5.99 10.72 7.07
CA GLY A 57 5.54 10.13 8.34
C GLY A 57 4.57 8.95 8.23
N GLY A 58 4.03 8.65 7.04
CA GLY A 58 3.18 7.47 6.87
C GLY A 58 2.53 7.29 5.50
N ILE A 59 1.48 6.47 5.45
CA ILE A 59 0.72 6.11 4.25
C ILE A 59 -0.75 6.44 4.48
N ALA A 60 -1.38 7.14 3.54
CA ALA A 60 -2.79 7.49 3.58
C ALA A 60 -3.56 6.69 2.50
N VAL A 61 -4.34 5.71 2.93
CA VAL A 61 -5.12 4.83 2.04
C VAL A 61 -6.54 5.36 1.89
N SER A 62 -6.96 5.64 0.67
CA SER A 62 -8.36 5.96 0.36
C SER A 62 -9.26 4.73 0.41
N THR A 63 -10.58 4.91 0.40
CA THR A 63 -11.55 3.80 0.40
C THR A 63 -11.80 3.21 -0.98
N ARG A 64 -11.01 3.56 -2.01
CA ARG A 64 -11.26 3.15 -3.40
C ARG A 64 -10.49 1.87 -3.74
N GLY A 65 -11.21 0.91 -4.31
CA GLY A 65 -10.67 -0.37 -4.78
C GLY A 65 -10.86 -1.51 -3.76
N ASP A 66 -10.73 -2.74 -4.24
CA ASP A 66 -11.07 -3.95 -3.49
C ASP A 66 -10.05 -4.30 -2.39
N LEU A 67 -8.81 -3.84 -2.52
CA LEU A 67 -7.77 -4.02 -1.51
C LEU A 67 -7.72 -2.90 -0.45
N ALA A 68 -8.54 -1.86 -0.57
CA ALA A 68 -8.43 -0.66 0.28
C ALA A 68 -8.55 -0.97 1.78
N GLY A 69 -9.50 -1.84 2.15
CA GLY A 69 -9.73 -2.23 3.53
C GLY A 69 -8.55 -3.02 4.13
N GLU A 70 -8.12 -4.06 3.43
CA GLU A 70 -6.99 -4.90 3.85
C GLU A 70 -5.68 -4.12 3.89
N LEU A 71 -5.45 -3.25 2.90
CA LEU A 71 -4.26 -2.40 2.86
C LEU A 71 -4.23 -1.42 4.03
N CYS A 72 -5.36 -0.80 4.37
CA CYS A 72 -5.47 0.07 5.55
C CYS A 72 -5.18 -0.69 6.86
N ALA A 73 -5.62 -1.94 6.96
CA ALA A 73 -5.33 -2.79 8.12
C ALA A 73 -3.85 -3.19 8.17
N ALA A 74 -3.24 -3.50 7.03
CA ALA A 74 -1.84 -3.89 6.94
C ALA A 74 -0.89 -2.74 7.29
N THR A 75 -1.10 -1.53 6.74
CA THR A 75 -0.22 -0.37 7.02
C THR A 75 -0.22 0.06 8.47
N LYS A 76 -1.33 -0.13 9.20
CA LYS A 76 -1.38 0.11 10.65
C LYS A 76 -0.48 -0.83 11.45
N ARG A 77 -0.22 -2.04 10.95
CA ARG A 77 0.67 -3.03 11.60
C ARG A 77 2.13 -2.76 11.30
N THR A 78 2.43 -2.14 10.16
CA THR A 78 3.82 -1.82 9.74
C THR A 78 4.39 -0.59 10.44
N ASN A 79 3.54 0.29 10.98
CA ASN A 79 3.95 1.49 11.73
C ASN A 79 4.18 1.23 13.24
N GLY A 80 4.30 -0.04 13.66
CA GLY A 80 4.57 -0.46 15.03
C GLY A 80 5.96 -1.06 15.21
#